data_AF-A0A2V7H327-F1
#
_entry.id   AF-A0A2V7H327-F1
#
_cell.length_a   1.000
_cell.length_b   1.000
_cell.length_c   1.000
_cell.angle_alpha   90.00
_cell.angle_beta   90.00
_cell.angle_gamma   90.00
#
_symmetry.space_group_name_H-M   'P 1'
#
loop_
_entity.id
_entity.type
_entity.pdbx_description
1 polymer ?
#
loop_
_entity_poly.entity_id
_entity_poly.type
_entity_poly.pdbx_seq_one_letter_code
_entity_poly.pdbx_strand_id
1 'polypeptide(L)' 'MTLVGLALAQAVKARALELGFDRVAIGPARLAHGAAFERWLDDGCAGTMDYLQETRAERLDPARVLPGCRS' A
#
# COMPACT_ATOMS: atom_id res chain seq x y z
N MET A 1 -14.11 -4.31 -14.61
CA MET A 1 -13.00 -5.27 -14.50
C MET A 1 -12.96 -6.09 -15.77
N THR A 2 -11.79 -6.33 -16.35
CA THR A 2 -11.65 -7.17 -17.55
C THR A 2 -11.40 -8.62 -17.15
N LEU A 3 -11.75 -9.56 -18.02
CA LEU A 3 -11.51 -10.99 -17.82
C LEU A 3 -10.01 -11.29 -17.63
N VAL A 4 -9.16 -10.59 -18.38
CA VAL A 4 -7.70 -10.62 -18.26
C VAL A 4 -7.24 -10.15 -16.87
N GLY A 5 -7.80 -9.04 -16.36
CA GLY A 5 -7.44 -8.53 -15.04
C GLY A 5 -7.79 -9.49 -13.89
N LEU A 6 -8.91 -10.20 -14.01
CA LEU A 6 -9.30 -11.24 -13.05
C LEU A 6 -8.35 -12.44 -13.09
N ALA A 7 -8.02 -12.94 -14.29
CA ALA A 7 -7.09 -14.05 -14.45
C ALA A 7 -5.70 -13.72 -13.90
N LEU A 8 -5.19 -12.51 -14.20
CA LEU A 8 -3.91 -12.04 -13.68
C LEU A 8 -3.93 -11.95 -12.14
N ALA A 9 -4.99 -11.40 -11.56
CA ALA A 9 -5.13 -11.31 -10.11
C ALA A 9 -5.11 -12.69 -9.43
N GLN A 10 -5.72 -13.71 -10.04
CA GLN A 10 -5.67 -15.08 -9.52
C GLN A 10 -4.27 -15.69 -9.65
N ALA A 11 -3.60 -15.51 -10.80
CA ALA A 11 -2.25 -16.01 -11.00
C ALA A 11 -1.25 -15.41 -9.98
N VAL A 12 -1.33 -14.10 -9.73
CA VAL A 12 -0.50 -13.43 -8.72
C VAL A 12 -0.75 -13.98 -7.31
N LYS A 13 -2.02 -14.18 -6.94
CA LYS A 13 -2.38 -14.73 -5.63
C LYS A 13 -1.91 -16.17 -5.46
N ALA A 14 -2.11 -17.02 -6.46
CA ALA A 14 -1.61 -18.40 -6.44
C ALA A 14 -0.10 -18.43 -6.26
N ARG A 15 0.63 -17.61 -7.02
CA ARG A 15 2.09 -17.51 -6.90
C ARG A 15 2.55 -17.04 -5.52
N ALA A 16 1.84 -16.09 -4.89
CA ALA A 16 2.16 -15.66 -3.54
C ALA A 16 2.00 -16.80 -2.52
N LEU A 17 0.93 -17.58 -2.61
CA LEU A 17 0.72 -18.73 -1.72
C LEU A 17 1.79 -19.81 -1.92
N GLU A 18 2.19 -20.10 -3.17
CA GLU A 18 3.29 -21.03 -3.47
C GLU A 18 4.64 -20.60 -2.89
N LEU A 19 4.88 -19.29 -2.81
CA LEU A 19 6.09 -18.72 -2.21
C LEU A 19 6.08 -18.76 -0.67
N GLY A 20 4.99 -19.21 -0.05
CA GLY A 20 4.87 -19.38 1.39
C GLY A 20 4.22 -18.20 2.12
N PHE A 21 3.61 -17.24 1.43
CA PHE A 21 2.80 -16.22 2.10
C PHE A 21 1.50 -16.83 2.64
N ASP A 22 1.19 -16.61 3.93
CA ASP A 22 -0.05 -17.13 4.53
C ASP A 22 -1.33 -16.49 3.98
N ARG A 23 -1.24 -15.22 3.56
CA ARG A 23 -2.36 -14.43 3.04
C ARG A 23 -1.90 -13.46 1.97
N VAL A 24 -2.77 -13.26 0.98
CA VAL A 24 -2.55 -12.32 -0.12
C VAL A 24 -3.85 -11.61 -0.49
N ALA A 25 -3.76 -10.30 -0.68
CA ALA A 25 -4.85 -9.46 -1.15
C ALA A 25 -4.34 -8.45 -2.18
N ILE A 26 -5.23 -8.03 -3.07
CA ILE A 26 -4.98 -6.94 -4.02
C ILE A 26 -6.00 -5.87 -3.68
N GLY A 27 -5.51 -4.71 -3.25
CA GLY A 27 -6.33 -3.59 -2.82
C GLY A 27 -6.31 -2.46 -3.84
N PRO A 28 -7.00 -1.35 -3.57
CA PRO A 28 -6.79 -0.10 -4.27
C PRO A 28 -5.49 0.57 -3.77
N ALA A 29 -4.78 1.28 -4.66
CA ALA A 29 -3.59 2.05 -4.32
C ALA A 29 -3.92 3.32 -3.52
N ARG A 30 -4.41 3.15 -2.29
CA ARG A 30 -4.69 4.21 -1.33
C ARG A 30 -4.47 3.74 0.10
N LEU A 31 -4.08 4.64 0.99
CA LEU A 31 -3.97 4.34 2.42
C LEU A 31 -5.32 4.54 3.11
N ALA A 32 -5.98 3.44 3.50
CA ALA A 32 -7.30 3.48 4.13
C ALA A 32 -7.33 4.26 5.45
N HIS A 33 -6.22 4.30 6.17
CA HIS A 33 -6.10 4.96 7.48
C HIS A 33 -5.23 6.23 7.43
N GLY A 34 -5.15 6.90 6.26
CA GLY A 34 -4.29 8.07 6.06
C GLY A 34 -4.45 9.15 7.12
N ALA A 35 -5.69 9.56 7.40
CA ALA A 35 -5.95 10.58 8.43
C ALA A 35 -5.51 10.16 9.85
N ALA A 36 -5.54 8.87 10.17
CA ALA A 36 -5.05 8.39 11.47
C ALA A 36 -3.52 8.39 11.53
N PHE A 37 -2.86 8.01 10.42
CA PHE A 37 -1.41 8.09 10.28
C PHE A 37 -0.91 9.54 10.41
N GLU A 38 -1.60 10.48 9.76
CA GLU A 38 -1.27 11.91 9.85
C GLU A 38 -1.37 12.45 11.27
N ARG A 39 -2.48 12.20 11.97
CA ARG A 39 -2.61 12.61 13.37
C ARG A 39 -1.51 12.01 14.25
N TRP A 40 -1.22 10.73 14.07
CA TRP A 40 -0.17 10.05 14.83
C TRP A 40 1.23 10.67 14.59
N LEU A 41 1.50 11.11 13.36
CA LEU A 41 2.72 11.85 13.03
C LEU A 41 2.73 13.24 13.68
N ASP A 42 1.62 13.97 13.58
CA ASP A 42 1.48 15.32 14.14
C ASP A 42 1.59 15.32 15.67
N ASP A 43 1.15 14.22 16.33
CA ASP A 43 1.29 13.99 17.77
C ASP A 43 2.72 13.58 18.20
N GLY A 44 3.68 13.54 17.27
CA GLY A 44 5.09 13.22 17.56
C GLY A 44 5.34 11.75 17.93
N CYS A 45 4.38 10.86 17.68
CA CYS A 45 4.49 9.46 18.07
C CYS A 45 5.54 8.67 17.27
N ALA A 46 6.10 9.25 16.20
CA ALA A 46 7.20 8.69 15.41
C ALA A 46 8.55 8.66 16.14
N GLY A 47 8.72 9.41 17.24
CA GLY A 47 9.98 9.48 17.97
C GLY A 47 11.12 9.95 17.06
N THR A 48 12.16 9.12 16.89
CA THR A 48 13.33 9.41 16.04
C THR A 48 13.21 8.86 14.61
N MET A 49 12.04 8.37 14.21
CA MET A 49 11.83 7.83 12.85
C MET A 49 11.55 8.96 11.85
N ASP A 50 12.52 9.87 11.68
CA ASP A 50 12.38 11.08 10.86
C ASP A 50 11.95 10.77 9.42
N TYR A 51 12.39 9.64 8.88
CA TYR A 51 11.99 9.15 7.57
C TYR A 51 10.47 9.00 7.40
N LEU A 52 9.69 8.81 8.48
CA LEU A 52 8.23 8.75 8.42
C LEU A 52 7.60 10.11 8.12
N GLN A 53 8.20 11.19 8.63
CA GLN A 53 7.79 12.56 8.31
C GLN A 53 8.23 12.94 6.89
N GLU A 54 9.48 12.65 6.54
CA GLU A 54 10.04 12.93 5.20
C GLU A 54 9.24 12.24 4.08
N THR A 55 8.80 11.00 4.32
CA THR A 55 8.03 10.19 3.36
C THR A 55 6.52 10.26 3.57
N ARG A 56 6.02 11.23 4.36
CA ARG A 56 4.60 11.36 4.71
C ARG A 56 3.72 11.37 3.47
N ALA A 57 4.11 12.15 2.47
CA ALA A 57 3.27 12.35 1.30
C ALA A 57 3.29 11.15 0.34
N GLU A 58 4.41 10.45 0.19
CA GLU A 58 4.51 9.19 -0.57
C GLU A 58 3.65 8.07 0.04
N ARG A 59 3.56 8.03 1.38
CA ARG A 59 2.73 7.04 2.09
C ARG A 59 1.24 7.32 1.94
N LEU A 60 0.85 8.58 1.88
CA LEU A 60 -0.53 9.01 1.69
C LEU A 60 -0.98 8.88 0.23
N ASP A 61 -0.07 9.09 -0.71
CA ASP A 61 -0.32 9.00 -2.15
C ASP A 61 0.69 8.07 -2.84
N PRO A 62 0.33 6.79 -3.04
CA PRO A 62 1.16 5.82 -3.75
C PRO A 62 1.54 6.24 -5.18
N ALA A 63 0.78 7.13 -5.83
CA ALA A 63 1.08 7.59 -7.19
C ALA A 63 2.36 8.44 -7.25
N ARG A 64 2.79 9.02 -6.12
CA ARG A 64 4.08 9.71 -6.00
C ARG A 64 5.27 8.75 -6.07
N VAL A 65 5.07 7.50 -5.67
CA VAL A 65 6.10 6.45 -5.73
C VAL A 65 6.08 5.77 -7.09
N LEU A 66 4.88 5.39 -7.55
CA LEU A 66 4.68 4.73 -8.85
C LEU A 66 3.57 5.43 -9.63
N PRO A 67 3.92 6.31 -10.59
CA PRO A 67 2.93 6.98 -11.42
C PRO A 67 1.99 6.00 -12.13
N GLY A 68 0.68 6.24 -12.00
CA GLY A 68 -0.34 5.39 -12.61
C GLY A 68 -0.67 4.11 -11.83
N CYS A 69 -0.16 3.94 -10.60
CA CYS A 69 -0.56 2.81 -9.76
C CYS A 69 -2.08 2.82 -9.46
N ARG A 70 -2.68 1.64 -9.45
CA ARG A 70 -4.13 1.47 -9.23
C ARG A 70 -4.45 0.51 -8.10
N SER A 71 -3.53 -0.41 -7.80
CA SER A 71 -3.67 -1.50 -6.84
C SER A 71 -2.35 -1.87 -6.22
#